data_AF-A0A7V3FDY6-F1
#
_entry.id   AF-A0A7V3FDY6-F1
#
_cell.length_a   1.000
_cell.length_b   1.000
_cell.length_c   1.000
_cell.angle_alpha   90.00
_cell.angle_beta   90.00
_cell.angle_gamma   90.00
#
_symmetry.space_group_name_H-M   'P 1'
#
loop_
_entity.id
_entity.type
_entity.pdbx_description
1 polymer ?
#
loop_
_entity_poly.entity_id
_entity_poly.type
_entity_poly.pdbx_seq_one_letter_code
_entity_poly.pdbx_strand_id
1 'polypeptide(L)'
;MEGGAVQPSLRVGEPPIGALVVERDTFEEFFSAERDRLFRALCLITGSRDESEDVAQEAFLRVLERWDRVGGMEDPAGYLHRTR
;
A
#
# COMPACT_ATOMS: atom_id res chain seq x y z
N MET A 1 -49.76 -13.11 5.93
CA MET A 1 -49.07 -13.32 7.21
C MET A 1 -47.92 -14.25 6.91
N GLU A 2 -46.81 -13.64 6.48
CA GLU A 2 -45.56 -13.48 7.26
C GLU A 2 -44.70 -14.75 7.17
N GLY A 3 -43.42 -14.73 6.83
CA GLY A 3 -42.47 -13.62 6.76
C GLY A 3 -41.47 -13.87 5.64
N GLY A 4 -41.00 -12.75 5.07
CA GLY A 4 -40.06 -12.73 3.97
C GLY A 4 -38.75 -13.42 4.31
N ALA A 5 -38.18 -14.06 3.29
CA ALA A 5 -36.79 -14.46 3.28
C ALA A 5 -35.93 -13.23 3.61
N VAL A 6 -35.42 -13.20 4.83
CA VAL A 6 -34.34 -12.28 5.21
C VAL A 6 -33.14 -12.72 4.38
N GLN A 7 -32.87 -11.94 3.33
CA GLN A 7 -31.59 -11.97 2.63
C GLN A 7 -30.51 -11.76 3.72
N PRO A 8 -29.48 -12.61 3.82
CA PRO A 8 -28.38 -12.33 4.71
C PRO A 8 -27.65 -11.12 4.14
N SER A 9 -27.93 -9.96 4.72
CA SER A 9 -27.15 -8.76 4.50
C SER A 9 -25.69 -9.10 4.80
N LEU A 10 -24.84 -8.93 3.79
CA LEU A 10 -23.40 -9.02 3.88
C LEU A 10 -22.94 -8.10 5.01
N ARG A 11 -22.82 -8.62 6.24
CA ARG A 11 -22.06 -7.96 7.28
C ARG A 11 -20.64 -7.96 6.73
N VAL A 12 -20.13 -6.79 6.33
CA VAL A 12 -18.70 -6.54 6.32
C VAL A 12 -18.27 -6.82 7.75
N GLY A 13 -17.84 -8.05 8.01
CA GLY A 13 -17.19 -8.40 9.25
C GLY A 13 -15.97 -7.51 9.33
N GLU A 14 -15.83 -6.76 10.41
CA GLU A 14 -14.59 -6.04 10.68
C GLU A 14 -13.44 -7.04 10.48
N PRO A 15 -12.42 -6.68 9.67
CA PRO A 15 -11.32 -7.59 9.45
C PRO A 15 -10.75 -7.98 10.81
N PRO A 16 -10.43 -9.27 11.03
CA PRO A 16 -9.80 -9.68 12.26
C PRO A 16 -8.52 -8.85 12.42
N ILE A 17 -8.27 -8.35 13.63
CA ILE A 17 -7.10 -7.49 13.92
C ILE A 17 -5.81 -8.11 13.39
N GLY A 18 -5.70 -9.44 13.40
CA GLY A 18 -4.55 -10.17 12.84
C GLY A 18 -4.33 -9.97 11.33
N ALA A 19 -5.37 -9.83 10.51
CA ALA A 19 -5.20 -9.56 9.08
C ALA A 19 -4.64 -8.17 8.83
N LEU A 20 -5.15 -7.15 9.54
CA LEU A 20 -4.61 -5.78 9.48
C LEU A 20 -3.16 -5.70 9.95
N VAL A 21 -2.79 -6.49 10.97
CA VAL A 21 -1.41 -6.55 11.46
C VAL A 21 -0.49 -7.19 10.42
N VAL A 22 -0.91 -8.28 9.76
CA VAL A 22 -0.12 -8.91 8.69
C VAL A 22 0.05 -7.99 7.47
N GLU A 23 -1.01 -7.30 7.04
CA GLU A 23 -0.92 -6.32 5.95
C GLU A 23 0.05 -5.17 6.30
N ARG A 24 0.04 -4.72 7.55
CA ARG A 24 1.00 -3.71 8.02
C ARG A 24 2.43 -4.23 8.07
N ASP A 25 2.66 -5.42 8.62
CA ASP A 25 4.00 -6.00 8.73
C ASP A 25 4.61 -6.26 7.34
N THR A 26 3.81 -6.81 6.41
CA THR A 26 4.24 -7.04 5.02
C THR A 26 4.53 -5.74 4.27
N PHE A 27 3.76 -4.68 4.51
CA PHE A 27 4.08 -3.36 3.98
C PHE A 27 5.36 -2.78 4.60
N GLU A 28 5.56 -2.92 5.91
CA GLU A 28 6.75 -2.42 6.60
C GLU A 28 8.04 -3.10 6.09
N GLU A 29 7.97 -4.40 5.77
CA GLU A 29 9.04 -5.14 5.09
C GLU A 29 9.33 -4.58 3.69
N PHE A 30 8.28 -4.36 2.89
CA PHE A 30 8.39 -3.77 1.55
C PHE A 30 8.99 -2.35 1.59
N PHE A 31 8.49 -1.51 2.50
CA PHE A 31 8.98 -0.15 2.71
C PHE A 31 10.47 -0.16 3.05
N SER A 32 10.88 -1.03 3.98
CA SER A 32 12.27 -1.14 4.40
C SER A 32 13.20 -1.59 3.27
N ALA A 33 12.71 -2.46 2.38
CA ALA A 33 13.46 -2.92 1.22
C ALA A 33 13.62 -1.85 0.12
N GLU A 34 12.58 -1.07 -0.16
CA GLU A 34 12.56 -0.19 -1.34
C GLU A 34 12.85 1.29 -1.05
N ARG A 35 12.69 1.77 0.20
CA ARG A 35 12.83 3.19 0.55
C ARG A 35 14.13 3.81 0.04
N ASP A 36 15.26 3.19 0.37
CA ASP A 36 16.57 3.75 0.04
C ASP A 36 16.84 3.70 -1.47
N ARG A 37 16.29 2.69 -2.16
CA ARG A 37 16.43 2.54 -3.62
C ARG A 37 15.61 3.59 -4.37
N LEU A 38 14.34 3.76 -4.00
CA LEU A 38 13.48 4.78 -4.58
C LEU A 38 14.04 6.18 -4.33
N PHE A 39 14.44 6.48 -3.09
CA PHE A 39 14.97 7.78 -2.72
C PHE A 39 16.25 8.13 -3.50
N ARG A 40 17.18 7.18 -3.67
CA ARG A 40 18.37 7.38 -4.50
C ARG A 40 18.04 7.62 -5.97
N ALA A 41 17.08 6.88 -6.52
CA ALA A 41 16.63 7.09 -7.89
C ALA A 41 16.02 8.49 -8.08
N LEU A 42 15.18 8.94 -7.14
CA LEU A 42 14.59 10.28 -7.17
C LEU A 42 15.65 11.38 -7.01
N CYS A 43 16.64 11.20 -6.13
CA CYS A 43 17.76 12.14 -5.99
C CYS A 43 18.53 12.34 -7.30
N LEU A 44 18.70 11.26 -8.09
CA LEU A 44 19.35 11.34 -9.40
C LEU A 44 18.51 12.09 -10.45
N ILE A 45 17.18 12.03 -10.32
CA ILE A 45 16.25 12.66 -11.27
C ILE A 45 16.04 14.14 -10.94
N THR A 46 15.81 14.47 -9.68
CA THR A 46 15.48 15.83 -9.21
C THR A 46 16.74 16.67 -8.93
N GLY A 47 17.86 16.03 -8.55
CA GLY A 47 19.04 16.73 -8.03
C GLY A 47 18.81 17.41 -6.67
N SER A 48 17.64 17.19 -6.04
CA SER A 48 17.21 17.84 -4.81
C SER A 48 16.81 16.81 -3.77
N ARG A 49 17.43 16.88 -2.59
CA ARG A 49 17.15 15.94 -1.50
C ARG A 49 15.72 16.11 -0.98
N ASP A 50 15.31 17.35 -0.74
CA ASP A 50 14.01 17.69 -0.17
C ASP A 50 12.86 17.29 -1.13
N GLU A 51 12.99 17.64 -2.41
CA GLU A 51 12.00 17.25 -3.43
C GLU A 51 11.92 15.72 -3.58
N SER A 52 13.06 15.02 -3.49
CA SER A 52 13.09 13.56 -3.53
C SER A 52 12.42 12.92 -2.33
N GLU A 53 12.55 13.54 -1.15
CA GLU A 53 11.94 13.07 0.08
C GLU A 53 10.42 13.20 0.01
N ASP A 54 9.91 14.35 -0.43
CA ASP A 54 8.48 14.61 -0.61
C ASP A 54 7.86 13.62 -1.61
N VAL A 55 8.49 13.46 -2.78
CA VAL A 55 8.00 12.53 -3.82
C VAL A 55 8.04 11.08 -3.34
N ALA A 56 9.10 10.68 -2.63
CA ALA A 56 9.19 9.32 -2.08
C ALA A 56 8.07 9.05 -1.07
N GLN A 57 7.82 9.99 -0.15
CA GLN A 57 6.75 9.87 0.83
C GLN A 57 5.39 9.76 0.15
N GLU A 58 5.10 10.60 -0.85
CA GLU A 58 3.85 10.56 -1.58
C GLU A 58 3.65 9.24 -2.34
N ALA A 59 4.71 8.70 -2.93
CA ALA A 59 4.67 7.40 -3.61
C ALA A 59 4.37 6.25 -2.63
N PHE A 60 5.04 6.20 -1.48
CA PHE A 60 4.79 5.17 -0.47
C PHE A 60 3.40 5.27 0.15
N LEU A 61 2.90 6.49 0.41
CA LEU A 61 1.53 6.69 0.90
C LEU A 61 0.50 6.13 -0.09
N ARG A 62 0.65 6.42 -1.38
CA ARG A 62 -0.26 5.91 -2.41
C ARG A 62 -0.20 4.39 -2.56
N VAL A 63 0.97 3.79 -2.36
CA VAL A 63 1.12 2.32 -2.35
C VAL A 63 0.48 1.72 -1.11
N LEU A 64 0.69 2.31 0.07
CA LEU A 64 0.08 1.87 1.33
C LEU A 64 -1.45 1.88 1.26
N GLU A 65 -2.04 2.94 0.72
CA GLU A 65 -3.50 3.04 0.49
C GLU A 65 -4.07 1.91 -0.37
N ARG A 66 -3.22 1.27 -1.18
CA ARG A 66 -3.61 0.23 -2.14
C ARG A 66 -2.94 -1.11 -1.83
N TRP A 67 -2.39 -1.27 -0.62
CA TRP A 67 -1.52 -2.40 -0.30
C TRP A 67 -2.25 -3.74 -0.42
N ASP A 68 -3.53 -3.82 -0.03
CA ASP A 68 -4.35 -5.03 -0.20
C ASP A 68 -4.33 -5.59 -1.63
N ARG A 69 -4.15 -4.71 -2.63
CA ARG A 69 -4.01 -5.09 -4.05
C ARG A 69 -2.56 -5.15 -4.49
N VAL A 70 -1.74 -4.18 -4.08
CA VAL A 70 -0.36 -4.02 -4.56
C VAL A 70 0.56 -5.08 -3.99
N GLY A 71 0.42 -5.44 -2.70
CA GLY A 71 1.22 -6.48 -2.05
C GLY A 71 1.02 -7.87 -2.67
N GLY A 72 -0.14 -8.11 -3.28
CA GLY A 72 -0.43 -9.33 -4.04
C GLY A 72 0.02 -9.32 -5.51
N MET A 73 0.64 -8.23 -6.00
CA MET A 73 1.13 -8.16 -7.38
C MET A 73 2.42 -8.97 -7.55
N GLU A 74 2.68 -9.39 -8.80
CA GLU A 74 3.96 -10.03 -9.15
C GLU A 74 5.15 -9.09 -8.96
N ASP A 75 4.95 -7.78 -9.18
CA ASP A 75 5.99 -6.75 -9.03
C ASP A 75 5.45 -5.47 -8.34
N PRO A 76 5.36 -5.48 -7.00
CA PRO A 76 4.97 -4.30 -6.22
C PRO A 76 5.97 -3.14 -6.36
N ALA A 77 7.27 -3.44 -6.51
CA ALA A 77 8.31 -2.42 -6.67
C ALA A 77 8.18 -1.68 -8.02
N GLY A 78 7.89 -2.40 -9.11
CA GLY A 78 7.59 -1.79 -10.40
C GLY A 78 6.28 -0.98 -10.43
N TYR A 79 5.34 -1.27 -9.53
CA TYR A 79 4.19 -0.40 -9.30
C TYR A 79 4.60 0.88 -8.55
N LEU A 80 5.40 0.74 -7.48
CA LEU A 80 5.95 1.87 -6.71
C LEU A 80 6.69 2.87 -7.62
N HIS A 81 7.60 2.40 -8.47
CA HIS A 81 8.37 3.26 -9.38
C HIS A 81 7.54 3.95 -10.48
N ARG A 82 6.32 3.49 -10.73
CA ARG A 82 5.38 4.13 -11.68
C ARG A 82 4.37 5.05 -11.02
N THR A 83 4.24 4.95 -9.70
CA THR A 83 3.36 5.80 -8.93
C THR A 83 3.99 7.19 -8.89
N ARG A 84 3.27 8.18 -9.44
CA ARG A 84 3.61 9.61 -9.34
C ARG A 84 2.86 10.21 -8.19
#